data_AF-A0A6A7KVU9-F1
#
_entry.id   AF-A0A6A7KVU9-F1
#
_cell.length_a   1.000
_cell.length_b   1.000
_cell.length_c   1.000
_cell.angle_alpha   90.00
_cell.angle_beta   90.00
_cell.angle_gamma   90.00
#
_symmetry.space_group_name_H-M   'P 1'
#
loop_
_entity.id
_entity.type
_entity.pdbx_description
1 polymer ?
#
loop_
_entity_poly.entity_id
_entity_poly.type
_entity_poly.pdbx_seq_one_letter_code
_entity_poly.pdbx_strand_id
1 'polypeptide(L)'
;MTIRGRIPAVCVFAGGVALAVILLLPAAVRWPIGNGAAFVVSTYAEALAIAGLGVALSRLPRRPAVAGVLIFVAGVLVGWAVKDRILSALVQRPGSFEYTGFIGPLACILSGFALAVPERHRSVAAPAVAVPAGIAIGFVAALNDPSLGESQFFTGAAMAAFWLLLAPLALLRPVGAAYVAIGGRILASWLIAIGLMLGAAKTFRHQPPAPAAFGVSGPHNPAVLRAPVD
;
A
#
# COMPACT_ATOMS: atom_id res chain seq x y z
N MET A 1 9.75 -23.03 -28.74
CA MET A 1 9.64 -21.78 -27.96
C MET A 1 8.39 -21.04 -28.43
N THR A 2 7.26 -21.23 -27.75
CA THR A 2 5.91 -20.96 -28.28
C THR A 2 5.44 -19.53 -28.03
N ILE A 3 4.85 -18.90 -29.06
CA ILE A 3 4.36 -17.51 -29.15
C ILE A 3 3.46 -17.09 -27.96
N ARG A 4 2.78 -18.06 -27.33
CA ARG A 4 1.86 -17.88 -26.19
C ARG A 4 2.54 -17.35 -24.90
N GLY A 5 3.86 -17.51 -24.77
CA GLY A 5 4.63 -17.00 -23.63
C GLY A 5 5.09 -15.54 -23.76
N ARG A 6 5.13 -14.98 -24.98
CA ARG A 6 5.69 -13.62 -25.22
C ARG A 6 4.69 -12.50 -24.92
N ILE A 7 3.41 -12.73 -25.17
CA ILE A 7 2.33 -11.75 -24.97
C ILE A 7 2.28 -11.22 -23.52
N PRO A 8 2.26 -12.05 -22.46
CA PRO A 8 2.23 -11.54 -21.10
C PRO A 8 3.49 -10.75 -20.73
N ALA A 9 4.67 -11.17 -21.22
CA ALA A 9 5.92 -10.48 -20.95
C ALA A 9 5.96 -9.08 -21.60
N VAL A 10 5.50 -8.96 -22.85
CA VAL A 10 5.41 -7.67 -23.55
C VAL A 10 4.41 -6.74 -22.88
N CYS A 11 3.24 -7.24 -22.47
CA CYS A 11 2.24 -6.45 -21.75
C CYS A 11 2.76 -5.95 -20.39
N VAL A 12 3.48 -6.78 -19.65
CA VAL A 12 4.08 -6.35 -18.38
C VAL A 12 5.17 -5.32 -18.63
N PHE A 13 6.08 -5.56 -19.58
CA PHE A 13 7.14 -4.61 -19.92
C PHE A 13 6.58 -3.27 -20.37
N ALA A 14 5.60 -3.26 -21.28
CA ALA A 14 4.94 -2.05 -21.75
C ALA A 14 4.24 -1.29 -20.62
N GLY A 15 3.54 -1.99 -19.73
CA GLY A 15 2.93 -1.35 -18.55
C GLY A 15 3.96 -0.79 -17.57
N GLY A 16 5.11 -1.46 -17.41
CA GLY A 16 6.22 -0.96 -16.59
C GLY A 16 6.85 0.30 -17.18
N VAL A 17 7.08 0.32 -18.50
CA VAL A 17 7.56 1.51 -19.22
C VAL A 17 6.54 2.65 -19.09
N ALA A 18 5.25 2.37 -19.26
CA ALA A 18 4.21 3.38 -19.10
C ALA A 18 4.21 3.99 -17.68
N LEU A 19 4.29 3.16 -16.64
CA LEU A 19 4.38 3.64 -15.26
C LEU A 19 5.66 4.43 -15.00
N ALA A 20 6.81 4.01 -15.55
CA ALA A 20 8.06 4.74 -15.43
C ALA A 20 7.95 6.13 -16.08
N VAL A 21 7.38 6.21 -17.28
CA VAL A 21 7.12 7.49 -17.97
C VAL A 21 6.19 8.38 -17.15
N ILE A 22 5.11 7.82 -16.59
CA ILE A 22 4.18 8.55 -15.72
C ILE A 22 4.91 9.09 -14.48
N LEU A 23 5.77 8.30 -13.85
CA LEU A 23 6.52 8.71 -12.66
C LEU A 23 7.57 9.79 -12.95
N LEU A 24 8.11 9.84 -14.17
CA LEU A 24 9.07 10.87 -14.62
C LEU A 24 8.39 12.20 -14.96
N LEU A 25 7.11 12.20 -15.32
CA LEU A 25 6.36 13.42 -15.58
C LEU A 25 6.16 14.22 -14.28
N PRO A 26 6.26 15.56 -14.26
CA PRO A 26 5.94 16.35 -13.07
C PRO A 26 4.45 16.24 -12.70
N ALA A 27 4.13 16.19 -11.40
CA ALA A 27 2.75 16.07 -10.92
C ALA A 27 1.81 17.18 -11.43
N ALA A 28 2.34 18.38 -11.67
CA ALA A 28 1.61 19.53 -12.21
C ALA A 28 1.12 19.35 -13.66
N VAL A 29 1.76 18.45 -14.43
CA VAL A 29 1.45 18.23 -15.86
C VAL A 29 0.77 16.86 -16.08
N ARG A 30 0.68 16.03 -15.04
CA ARG A 30 0.03 14.72 -15.13
C ARG A 30 -1.49 14.88 -15.19
N TRP A 31 -2.10 14.15 -16.11
CA TRP A 31 -3.55 13.94 -16.16
C TRP A 31 -4.05 13.19 -14.91
N PRO A 32 -5.34 13.30 -14.54
CA PRO A 32 -5.89 12.70 -13.31
C PRO A 32 -5.65 11.18 -13.19
N ILE A 33 -5.80 10.43 -14.28
CA ILE A 33 -5.46 8.99 -14.34
C ILE A 33 -3.98 8.74 -14.03
N GLY A 34 -3.07 9.58 -14.54
CA GLY A 34 -1.63 9.44 -14.30
C GLY A 34 -1.27 9.73 -12.85
N ASN A 35 -1.96 10.69 -12.21
CA ASN A 35 -1.81 10.97 -10.79
C ASN A 35 -2.29 9.79 -9.93
N GLY A 36 -3.43 9.18 -10.26
CA GLY A 36 -3.90 7.97 -9.57
C GLY A 36 -2.93 6.80 -9.72
N ALA A 37 -2.42 6.57 -10.92
CA ALA A 37 -1.45 5.50 -11.17
C ALA A 37 -0.14 5.73 -10.40
N ALA A 38 0.37 6.96 -10.43
CA ALA A 38 1.59 7.33 -9.71
C ALA A 38 1.40 7.26 -8.19
N PHE A 39 0.23 7.62 -7.67
CA PHE A 39 -0.08 7.54 -6.25
C PHE A 39 0.11 6.12 -5.72
N VAL A 40 -0.48 5.13 -6.38
CA VAL A 40 -0.39 3.72 -5.96
C VAL A 40 1.05 3.23 -5.95
N VAL A 41 1.86 3.62 -6.94
CA VAL A 41 3.27 3.22 -6.99
C VAL A 41 4.13 3.97 -5.96
N SER A 42 3.77 5.22 -5.66
CA SER A 42 4.48 6.05 -4.68
C SER A 42 4.16 5.64 -3.24
N THR A 43 3.00 5.04 -3.00
CA THR A 43 2.65 4.42 -1.72
C THR A 43 3.30 3.06 -1.59
N TYR A 44 4.61 3.08 -1.32
CA TYR A 44 5.49 1.91 -1.31
C TYR A 44 4.95 0.72 -0.48
N ALA A 45 4.33 0.97 0.68
CA ALA A 45 3.78 -0.11 1.52
C ALA A 45 2.64 -0.88 0.82
N GLU A 46 1.76 -0.18 0.12
CA GLU A 46 0.64 -0.78 -0.62
C GLU A 46 1.11 -1.42 -1.90
N ALA A 47 2.01 -0.76 -2.64
CA ALA A 47 2.62 -1.33 -3.84
C ALA A 47 3.32 -2.67 -3.53
N LEU A 48 4.08 -2.72 -2.42
CA LEU A 48 4.74 -3.94 -1.94
C LEU A 48 3.75 -5.01 -1.51
N ALA A 49 2.68 -4.64 -0.82
CA ALA A 49 1.62 -5.58 -0.42
C ALA A 49 0.95 -6.22 -1.65
N ILE A 50 0.57 -5.41 -2.63
CA ILE A 50 -0.07 -5.86 -3.88
C ILE A 50 0.88 -6.74 -4.69
N ALA A 51 2.14 -6.32 -4.84
CA ALA A 51 3.14 -7.14 -5.53
C ALA A 51 3.37 -8.47 -4.81
N GLY A 52 3.47 -8.46 -3.47
CA GLY A 52 3.60 -9.66 -2.64
C GLY A 52 2.41 -10.60 -2.78
N LEU A 53 1.18 -10.07 -2.81
CA LEU A 53 -0.03 -10.84 -3.10
C LEU A 53 0.02 -11.46 -4.50
N GLY A 54 0.49 -10.71 -5.50
CA GLY A 54 0.68 -11.22 -6.87
C GLY A 54 1.68 -12.38 -6.93
N VAL A 55 2.77 -12.30 -6.17
CA VAL A 55 3.72 -13.41 -5.97
C VAL A 55 3.03 -14.60 -5.30
N ALA A 56 2.22 -14.37 -4.26
CA ALA A 56 1.49 -15.44 -3.58
C ALA A 56 0.53 -16.18 -4.51
N LEU A 57 -0.22 -15.44 -5.34
CA LEU A 57 -1.15 -16.00 -6.32
C LEU A 57 -0.43 -16.74 -7.46
N SER A 58 0.84 -16.40 -7.76
CA SER A 58 1.62 -17.08 -8.79
C SER A 58 1.92 -18.53 -8.46
N ARG A 59 1.97 -18.85 -7.16
CA ARG A 59 2.24 -20.20 -6.62
C ARG A 59 0.98 -21.08 -6.57
N LEU A 60 -0.17 -20.54 -6.95
CA LEU A 60 -1.44 -21.25 -6.92
C LEU A 60 -1.83 -21.81 -8.29
N PRO A 61 -2.63 -22.89 -8.32
CA PRO A 61 -3.24 -23.34 -9.57
C PRO A 61 -4.18 -22.26 -10.13
N ARG A 62 -4.48 -22.36 -11.42
CA ARG A 62 -5.13 -21.28 -12.18
C ARG A 62 -6.48 -20.82 -11.59
N ARG A 63 -7.29 -21.74 -11.09
CA ARG A 63 -8.63 -21.45 -10.53
C ARG A 63 -8.58 -20.57 -9.27
N PRO A 64 -7.91 -20.97 -8.17
CA PRO A 64 -7.83 -20.11 -6.98
C PRO A 64 -7.03 -18.83 -7.20
N ALA A 65 -6.07 -18.82 -8.14
CA ALA A 65 -5.41 -17.58 -8.53
C ALA A 65 -6.39 -16.58 -9.18
N VAL A 66 -7.24 -17.04 -10.11
CA VAL A 66 -8.28 -16.20 -10.73
C VAL A 66 -9.29 -15.74 -9.68
N ALA A 67 -9.72 -16.64 -8.77
CA ALA A 67 -10.60 -16.26 -7.67
C ALA A 67 -9.98 -15.17 -6.79
N GLY A 68 -8.69 -15.28 -6.43
CA GLY A 68 -7.97 -14.27 -5.68
C GLY A 68 -7.89 -12.91 -6.39
N VAL A 69 -7.68 -12.90 -7.71
CA VAL A 69 -7.71 -11.67 -8.52
C VAL A 69 -9.11 -11.04 -8.53
N LEU A 70 -10.16 -11.84 -8.73
CA LEU A 70 -11.54 -11.34 -8.72
C LEU A 70 -11.93 -10.78 -7.35
N ILE A 71 -11.54 -11.48 -6.27
CA ILE A 71 -11.76 -11.04 -4.89
C ILE A 71 -11.02 -9.73 -4.62
N PHE A 72 -9.77 -9.59 -5.09
CA PHE A 72 -9.03 -8.35 -4.97
C PHE A 72 -9.78 -7.20 -5.66
N VAL A 73 -10.18 -7.38 -6.94
CA VAL A 73 -10.92 -6.37 -7.70
C VAL A 73 -12.23 -6.00 -7.01
N ALA A 74 -12.99 -6.98 -6.53
CA ALA A 74 -14.20 -6.74 -5.74
C ALA A 74 -13.89 -5.94 -4.47
N GLY A 75 -12.81 -6.27 -3.77
CA GLY A 75 -12.31 -5.52 -2.61
C GLY A 75 -12.02 -4.07 -2.94
N VAL A 76 -11.36 -3.78 -4.07
CA VAL A 76 -11.07 -2.40 -4.52
C VAL A 76 -12.37 -1.61 -4.72
N LEU A 77 -13.36 -2.20 -5.38
CA LEU A 77 -14.66 -1.57 -5.59
C LEU A 77 -15.42 -1.33 -4.28
N VAL A 78 -15.36 -2.30 -3.36
CA VAL A 78 -15.96 -2.17 -2.02
C VAL A 78 -15.27 -1.05 -1.23
N GLY A 79 -13.94 -1.01 -1.22
CA GLY A 79 -13.17 0.05 -0.55
C GLY A 79 -13.53 1.44 -1.04
N TRP A 80 -13.72 1.59 -2.36
CA TRP A 80 -14.17 2.84 -2.96
C TRP A 80 -15.62 3.20 -2.60
N ALA A 81 -16.54 2.23 -2.68
CA ALA A 81 -17.97 2.46 -2.41
C ALA A 81 -18.27 2.78 -0.93
N VAL A 82 -17.46 2.25 0.00
CA VAL A 82 -17.66 2.42 1.44
C VAL A 82 -16.97 3.69 1.97
N LYS A 83 -16.24 4.43 1.12
CA LYS A 83 -15.48 5.64 1.51
C LYS A 83 -16.32 6.63 2.31
N ASP A 84 -17.54 6.93 1.86
CA ASP A 84 -18.38 7.97 2.47
C ASP A 84 -18.93 7.53 3.82
N ARG A 85 -19.20 6.22 3.98
CA ARG A 85 -19.62 5.63 5.25
C ARG A 85 -18.48 5.60 6.27
N ILE A 86 -17.27 5.29 5.84
CA ILE A 86 -16.11 5.31 6.74
C ILE A 86 -15.75 6.74 7.11
N LEU A 87 -15.73 7.68 6.15
CA LEU A 87 -15.47 9.09 6.43
C LEU A 87 -16.48 9.69 7.40
N SER A 88 -17.77 9.44 7.20
CA SER A 88 -18.82 9.89 8.14
C SER A 88 -18.69 9.27 9.52
N ALA A 89 -18.23 8.02 9.64
CA ALA A 89 -17.90 7.41 10.93
C ALA A 89 -16.63 7.99 11.58
N LEU A 90 -15.61 8.31 10.77
CA LEU A 90 -14.34 8.89 11.23
C LEU A 90 -14.55 10.33 11.75
N VAL A 91 -15.40 11.12 11.11
CA VAL A 91 -15.77 12.47 11.57
C VAL A 91 -16.46 12.44 12.93
N GLN A 92 -17.25 11.39 13.22
CA GLN A 92 -17.91 11.22 14.53
C GLN A 92 -16.94 10.82 15.66
N ARG A 93 -15.74 10.32 15.33
CA ARG A 93 -14.69 9.99 16.30
C ARG A 93 -13.35 10.61 15.86
N PRO A 94 -13.06 11.87 16.20
CA PRO A 94 -11.89 12.60 15.70
C PRO A 94 -10.52 11.92 15.97
N GLY A 95 -10.40 11.00 16.94
CA GLY A 95 -9.17 10.21 17.16
C GLY A 95 -8.98 9.00 16.24
N SER A 96 -9.94 8.69 15.37
CA SER A 96 -9.89 7.47 14.54
C SER A 96 -9.11 7.61 13.23
N PHE A 97 -8.82 8.85 12.79
CA PHE A 97 -7.95 9.12 11.64
C PHE A 97 -6.51 8.65 11.86
N GLU A 98 -6.06 8.56 13.11
CA GLU A 98 -4.72 8.07 13.47
C GLU A 98 -4.51 6.61 13.04
N TYR A 99 -5.58 5.80 13.05
CA TYR A 99 -5.52 4.38 12.66
C TYR A 99 -5.46 4.19 11.14
N THR A 100 -5.91 5.16 10.35
CA THR A 100 -5.87 5.10 8.87
C THR A 100 -4.43 4.99 8.36
N GLY A 101 -3.47 5.55 9.10
CA GLY A 101 -2.04 5.41 8.81
C GLY A 101 -1.54 3.95 8.86
N PHE A 102 -2.19 3.04 9.58
CA PHE A 102 -1.73 1.66 9.72
C PHE A 102 -2.19 0.72 8.61
N ILE A 103 -3.08 1.17 7.72
CA ILE A 103 -3.67 0.35 6.65
C ILE A 103 -2.59 -0.25 5.73
N GLY A 104 -1.70 0.59 5.19
CA GLY A 104 -0.60 0.15 4.32
C GLY A 104 0.36 -0.85 4.98
N PRO A 105 0.93 -0.53 6.17
CA PRO A 105 1.76 -1.47 6.92
C PRO A 105 1.09 -2.81 7.21
N LEU A 106 -0.19 -2.79 7.59
CA LEU A 106 -0.94 -4.00 7.92
C LEU A 106 -1.22 -4.85 6.67
N ALA A 107 -1.55 -4.23 5.54
CA ALA A 107 -1.66 -4.93 4.25
C ALA A 107 -0.34 -5.59 3.82
N CYS A 108 0.79 -4.92 4.08
CA CYS A 108 2.13 -5.46 3.82
C CYS A 108 2.41 -6.71 4.67
N ILE A 109 2.12 -6.64 5.98
CA ILE A 109 2.26 -7.78 6.90
C ILE A 109 1.37 -8.95 6.47
N LEU A 110 0.09 -8.70 6.18
CA LEU A 110 -0.84 -9.75 5.74
C LEU A 110 -0.38 -10.42 4.44
N SER A 111 0.13 -9.64 3.49
CA SER A 111 0.67 -10.17 2.22
C SER A 111 1.93 -11.01 2.45
N GLY A 112 2.80 -10.58 3.38
CA GLY A 112 3.94 -11.36 3.83
C GLY A 112 3.53 -12.68 4.49
N PHE A 113 2.52 -12.67 5.36
CA PHE A 113 1.96 -13.89 5.94
C PHE A 113 1.39 -14.83 4.87
N ALA A 114 0.63 -14.32 3.90
CA ALA A 114 0.10 -15.13 2.80
C ALA A 114 1.21 -15.86 2.01
N LEU A 115 2.38 -15.23 1.85
CA LEU A 115 3.55 -15.83 1.21
C LEU A 115 4.25 -16.88 2.08
N ALA A 116 4.25 -16.70 3.40
CA ALA A 116 4.88 -17.61 4.37
C ALA A 116 4.08 -18.91 4.58
N VAL A 117 2.79 -18.92 4.24
CA VAL A 117 1.88 -20.05 4.50
C VAL A 117 2.32 -21.35 3.79
N PRO A 118 2.21 -22.53 4.46
CA PRO A 118 2.48 -23.84 3.86
C PRO A 118 1.53 -24.17 2.71
N GLU A 119 1.97 -25.00 1.75
CA GLU A 119 1.23 -25.34 0.52
C GLU A 119 -0.22 -25.74 0.74
N ARG A 120 -0.49 -26.50 1.81
CA ARG A 120 -1.82 -26.99 2.17
C ARG A 120 -2.86 -25.89 2.39
N HIS A 121 -2.45 -24.70 2.85
CA HIS A 121 -3.37 -23.61 3.21
C HIS A 121 -3.28 -22.40 2.27
N ARG A 122 -2.37 -22.39 1.29
CA ARG A 122 -2.20 -21.24 0.38
C ARG A 122 -3.43 -20.94 -0.45
N SER A 123 -4.17 -21.97 -0.85
CA SER A 123 -5.39 -21.85 -1.66
C SER A 123 -6.51 -21.08 -0.95
N VAL A 124 -6.45 -20.99 0.38
CA VAL A 124 -7.41 -20.24 1.20
C VAL A 124 -6.79 -18.94 1.71
N ALA A 125 -5.52 -18.98 2.15
CA ALA A 125 -4.85 -17.83 2.72
C ALA A 125 -4.65 -16.67 1.72
N ALA A 126 -4.23 -16.95 0.48
CA ALA A 126 -4.00 -15.87 -0.48
C ALA A 126 -5.30 -15.17 -0.91
N PRO A 127 -6.41 -15.86 -1.22
CA PRO A 127 -7.71 -15.20 -1.44
C PRO A 127 -8.23 -14.46 -0.20
N ALA A 128 -8.02 -15.00 1.00
CA ALA A 128 -8.44 -14.34 2.24
C ALA A 128 -7.73 -13.00 2.44
N VAL A 129 -6.44 -12.92 2.11
CA VAL A 129 -5.65 -11.67 2.18
C VAL A 129 -5.94 -10.73 1.01
N ALA A 130 -6.42 -11.23 -0.13
CA ALA A 130 -6.85 -10.40 -1.25
C ALA A 130 -8.01 -9.46 -0.89
N VAL A 131 -8.91 -9.87 0.01
CA VAL A 131 -10.03 -9.05 0.50
C VAL A 131 -9.53 -7.76 1.18
N PRO A 132 -8.79 -7.82 2.32
CA PRO A 132 -8.34 -6.62 3.01
C PRO A 132 -7.35 -5.81 2.16
N ALA A 133 -6.52 -6.43 1.33
CA ALA A 133 -5.61 -5.71 0.44
C ALA A 133 -6.36 -4.89 -0.63
N GLY A 134 -7.41 -5.47 -1.22
CA GLY A 134 -8.27 -4.77 -2.18
C GLY A 134 -9.07 -3.64 -1.52
N ILE A 135 -9.66 -3.90 -0.35
CA ILE A 135 -10.40 -2.86 0.38
C ILE A 135 -9.48 -1.71 0.78
N ALA A 136 -8.29 -2.02 1.28
CA ALA A 136 -7.28 -1.04 1.69
C ALA A 136 -6.93 -0.09 0.54
N ILE A 137 -6.54 -0.63 -0.63
CA ILE A 137 -6.15 0.23 -1.75
C ILE A 137 -7.33 1.03 -2.31
N GLY A 138 -8.52 0.43 -2.40
CA GLY A 138 -9.71 1.14 -2.85
C GLY A 138 -10.09 2.30 -1.94
N PHE A 139 -9.99 2.08 -0.63
CA PHE A 139 -10.26 3.10 0.38
C PHE A 139 -9.18 4.20 0.41
N VAL A 140 -7.90 3.82 0.43
CA VAL A 140 -6.78 4.79 0.48
C VAL A 140 -6.73 5.63 -0.80
N ALA A 141 -6.92 5.02 -1.97
CA ALA A 141 -7.02 5.75 -3.23
C ALA A 141 -8.21 6.73 -3.22
N ALA A 142 -9.35 6.33 -2.66
CA ALA A 142 -10.52 7.21 -2.56
C ALA A 142 -10.31 8.37 -1.58
N LEU A 143 -9.56 8.17 -0.49
CA LEU A 143 -9.26 9.21 0.49
C LEU A 143 -8.26 10.24 -0.02
N ASN A 144 -7.29 9.82 -0.84
CA ASN A 144 -6.23 10.67 -1.35
C ASN A 144 -6.56 11.27 -2.71
N ASP A 145 -7.81 11.17 -3.15
CA ASP A 145 -8.27 11.73 -4.42
C ASP A 145 -8.35 13.28 -4.32
N PRO A 146 -7.46 14.02 -5.00
CA PRO A 146 -7.48 15.47 -4.98
C PRO A 146 -8.60 16.07 -5.83
N SER A 147 -9.24 15.25 -6.69
CA SER A 147 -10.19 15.71 -7.71
C SER A 147 -11.65 15.81 -7.23
N LEU A 148 -11.90 15.66 -5.92
CA LEU A 148 -13.23 15.80 -5.30
C LEU A 148 -14.32 14.93 -5.95
N GLY A 149 -13.95 13.74 -6.46
CA GLY A 149 -14.91 12.75 -6.97
C GLY A 149 -14.85 12.45 -8.46
N GLU A 150 -13.84 12.93 -9.21
CA GLU A 150 -13.66 12.45 -10.57
C GLU A 150 -13.17 10.99 -10.58
N SER A 151 -13.93 10.13 -11.27
CA SER A 151 -13.64 8.70 -11.37
C SER A 151 -12.30 8.38 -12.06
N GLN A 152 -11.70 9.35 -12.72
CA GLN A 152 -10.44 9.22 -13.45
C GLN A 152 -9.26 8.91 -12.54
N PHE A 153 -9.14 9.57 -11.39
CA PHE A 153 -8.05 9.31 -10.44
C PHE A 153 -8.13 7.87 -9.93
N PHE A 154 -9.31 7.46 -9.47
CA PHE A 154 -9.55 6.09 -9.01
C PHE A 154 -9.28 5.05 -10.12
N THR A 155 -9.68 5.33 -11.36
CA THR A 155 -9.44 4.43 -12.49
C THR A 155 -7.93 4.23 -12.70
N GLY A 156 -7.14 5.30 -12.65
CA GLY A 156 -5.67 5.21 -12.73
C GLY A 156 -5.06 4.40 -11.59
N ALA A 157 -5.52 4.64 -10.37
CA ALA A 157 -5.09 3.90 -9.18
C ALA A 157 -5.42 2.40 -9.29
N ALA A 158 -6.66 2.07 -9.67
CA ALA A 158 -7.10 0.69 -9.87
C ALA A 158 -6.30 -0.01 -10.99
N MET A 159 -6.02 0.67 -12.10
CA MET A 159 -5.20 0.14 -13.18
C MET A 159 -3.76 -0.16 -12.73
N ALA A 160 -3.13 0.76 -11.99
CA ALA A 160 -1.78 0.55 -11.45
C ALA A 160 -1.75 -0.60 -10.41
N ALA A 161 -2.74 -0.66 -9.52
CA ALA A 161 -2.89 -1.75 -8.55
C ALA A 161 -3.07 -3.11 -9.25
N PHE A 162 -3.92 -3.14 -10.27
CA PHE A 162 -4.14 -4.36 -11.06
C PHE A 162 -2.88 -4.78 -11.82
N TRP A 163 -2.13 -3.83 -12.39
CA TRP A 163 -0.85 -4.11 -13.02
C TRP A 163 0.18 -4.64 -12.02
N LEU A 164 0.30 -4.03 -10.83
CA LEU A 164 1.21 -4.49 -9.77
C LEU A 164 0.87 -5.90 -9.25
N LEU A 165 -0.42 -6.28 -9.29
CA LEU A 165 -0.85 -7.63 -8.95
C LEU A 165 -0.53 -8.63 -10.07
N LEU A 166 -0.86 -8.27 -11.31
CA LEU A 166 -0.75 -9.17 -12.46
C LEU A 166 0.69 -9.34 -12.96
N ALA A 167 1.53 -8.32 -12.85
CA ALA A 167 2.92 -8.36 -13.31
C ALA A 167 3.71 -9.51 -12.67
N PRO A 168 3.88 -9.59 -11.34
CA PRO A 168 4.57 -10.71 -10.70
C PRO A 168 3.84 -12.05 -10.94
N LEU A 169 2.50 -12.05 -10.97
CA LEU A 169 1.71 -13.25 -11.27
C LEU A 169 2.03 -13.84 -12.65
N ALA A 170 2.15 -12.99 -13.67
CA ALA A 170 2.44 -13.38 -15.04
C ALA A 170 3.91 -13.76 -15.22
N LEU A 171 4.84 -13.01 -14.62
CA LEU A 171 6.28 -13.24 -14.76
C LEU A 171 6.75 -14.51 -14.02
N LEU A 172 6.19 -14.80 -12.85
CA LEU A 172 6.67 -15.90 -12.01
C LEU A 172 6.01 -17.25 -12.32
N ARG A 173 4.85 -17.27 -12.98
CA ARG A 173 4.21 -18.51 -13.41
C ARG A 173 5.07 -19.44 -14.27
N PRO A 174 5.85 -18.97 -15.26
CA PRO A 174 6.74 -19.83 -16.03
C PRO A 174 8.03 -20.19 -15.28
N VAL A 175 8.32 -19.57 -14.14
CA VAL A 175 9.53 -19.82 -13.35
C VAL A 175 9.34 -21.09 -12.53
N GLY A 176 10.42 -21.87 -12.35
CA GLY A 176 10.37 -23.12 -11.60
C GLY A 176 9.86 -22.93 -10.17
N ALA A 177 8.96 -23.82 -9.72
CA ALA A 177 8.28 -23.71 -8.42
C ALA A 177 9.24 -23.61 -7.22
N ALA A 178 10.41 -24.26 -7.30
CA ALA A 178 11.44 -24.18 -6.27
C ALA A 178 12.02 -22.77 -6.12
N TYR A 179 12.32 -22.09 -7.24
CA TYR A 179 12.84 -20.72 -7.23
C TYR A 179 11.81 -19.73 -6.69
N VAL A 180 10.55 -19.84 -7.13
CA VAL A 180 9.46 -19.00 -6.61
C VAL A 180 9.20 -19.28 -5.13
N ALA A 181 9.44 -20.50 -4.66
CA ALA A 181 9.30 -20.83 -3.25
C ALA A 181 10.37 -20.19 -2.36
N ILE A 182 11.63 -20.22 -2.79
CA ILE A 182 12.75 -19.58 -2.07
C ILE A 182 12.56 -18.06 -2.10
N GLY A 183 12.37 -17.48 -3.29
CA GLY A 183 12.16 -16.04 -3.44
C GLY A 183 10.92 -15.55 -2.69
N GLY A 184 9.83 -16.32 -2.69
CA GLY A 184 8.62 -16.00 -1.96
C GLY A 184 8.80 -15.99 -0.44
N ARG A 185 9.66 -16.86 0.13
CA ARG A 185 9.99 -16.84 1.56
C ARG A 185 10.83 -15.64 1.96
N ILE A 186 11.81 -15.29 1.12
CA ILE A 186 12.64 -14.08 1.34
C ILE A 186 11.75 -12.85 1.25
N LEU A 187 10.90 -12.76 0.22
CA LEU A 187 9.96 -11.65 0.10
C LEU A 187 8.99 -11.59 1.27
N ALA A 188 8.50 -12.73 1.75
CA ALA A 188 7.62 -12.80 2.93
C ALA A 188 8.27 -12.16 4.18
N SER A 189 9.51 -12.53 4.50
CA SER A 189 10.20 -11.99 5.67
C SER A 189 10.45 -10.49 5.53
N TRP A 190 10.80 -10.02 4.34
CA TRP A 190 10.99 -8.60 4.05
C TRP A 190 9.68 -7.80 4.18
N LEU A 191 8.57 -8.30 3.65
CA LEU A 191 7.27 -7.62 3.76
C LEU A 191 6.83 -7.49 5.22
N ILE A 192 6.99 -8.56 6.00
CA ILE A 192 6.69 -8.54 7.44
C ILE A 192 7.60 -7.52 8.15
N ALA A 193 8.90 -7.54 7.88
CA ALA A 193 9.86 -6.62 8.49
C ALA A 193 9.55 -5.16 8.14
N ILE A 194 9.32 -4.85 6.87
CA ILE A 194 8.96 -3.50 6.39
C ILE A 194 7.64 -3.05 7.02
N GLY A 195 6.62 -3.90 7.01
CA GLY A 195 5.33 -3.58 7.61
C GLY A 195 5.44 -3.29 9.11
N LEU A 196 6.21 -4.10 9.86
CA LEU A 196 6.47 -3.85 11.29
C LEU A 196 7.26 -2.56 11.51
N MET A 197 8.30 -2.31 10.72
CA MET A 197 9.14 -1.11 10.82
C MET A 197 8.31 0.16 10.55
N LEU A 198 7.48 0.15 9.51
CA LEU A 198 6.60 1.27 9.18
C LEU A 198 5.48 1.46 10.19
N GLY A 199 4.91 0.37 10.69
CA GLY A 199 3.94 0.41 11.77
C GLY A 199 4.54 1.04 13.02
N ALA A 200 5.70 0.55 13.48
CA ALA A 200 6.40 1.08 14.64
C ALA A 200 6.78 2.56 14.47
N ALA A 201 7.31 2.95 13.30
CA ALA A 201 7.66 4.34 13.01
C ALA A 201 6.46 5.29 13.13
N LYS A 202 5.25 4.83 12.77
CA LYS A 202 4.03 5.63 12.94
C LYS A 202 3.65 5.76 14.42
N THR A 203 3.81 4.71 15.22
CA THR A 203 3.58 4.78 16.68
C THR A 203 4.50 5.78 17.37
N PHE A 204 5.80 5.82 17.01
CA PHE A 204 6.76 6.74 17.63
C PHE A 204 6.49 8.22 17.30
N ARG A 205 5.93 8.53 16.13
CA ARG A 205 5.53 9.91 15.79
C ARG A 205 4.37 10.45 16.63
N HIS A 206 3.61 9.58 17.29
CA HIS A 206 2.45 9.97 18.12
C HIS A 206 2.81 10.11 19.60
N GLN A 207 4.09 9.92 19.96
CA GLN A 207 4.54 10.18 21.32
C GLN A 207 4.64 11.69 21.51
N PRO A 208 3.89 12.31 22.46
CA PRO A 208 4.07 13.72 22.76
C PRO A 208 5.54 13.96 23.12
N PRO A 209 6.13 15.10 22.72
CA PRO A 209 7.50 15.41 23.10
C PRO A 209 7.62 15.21 24.61
N ALA A 210 8.65 14.46 25.03
CA ALA A 210 8.90 14.22 26.45
C ALA A 210 8.81 15.58 27.18
N PRO A 211 8.09 15.69 28.31
CA PRO A 211 8.08 16.91 29.08
C PRO A 211 9.53 17.30 29.29
N ALA A 212 9.91 18.52 28.88
CA ALA A 212 11.28 18.97 28.90
C ALA A 212 11.83 18.84 30.32
N ALA A 213 12.47 17.73 30.62
CA ALA A 213 13.16 17.47 31.87
C ALA A 213 14.54 18.15 31.78
N PHE A 214 14.53 19.46 31.56
CA PHE A 214 15.69 20.32 31.72
C PHE A 214 15.21 21.63 32.31
N GLY A 215 15.20 21.66 33.63
CA GLY A 215 15.46 22.91 34.34
C GLY A 215 16.82 23.43 33.86
N VAL A 216 16.79 24.34 32.91
CA VAL A 216 17.88 25.30 32.73
C VAL A 216 17.44 26.52 33.51
N SER A 217 17.96 26.62 34.73
CA SER A 217 18.10 27.85 35.48
C SER A 217 18.59 28.93 34.51
N GLY A 218 17.69 29.85 34.13
CA GLY A 218 18.06 31.01 33.35
C GLY A 218 19.14 31.80 34.09
N PRO A 219 20.11 32.43 33.38
CA PRO A 219 21.06 33.28 34.04
C PRO A 219 20.30 34.40 34.76
N HIS A 220 20.55 34.55 36.05
CA HIS A 220 20.09 35.70 36.82
C HIS A 220 20.42 36.97 36.04
N ASN A 221 19.39 37.63 35.53
CA ASN A 221 19.50 38.96 34.98
C ASN A 221 19.15 39.95 36.11
N PRO A 222 20.13 40.59 36.77
CA PRO A 222 19.87 41.57 37.82
C PRO A 222 19.29 42.91 37.28
N ALA A 223 18.96 43.01 36.00
CA ALA A 223 18.56 44.27 35.37
C ALA A 223 17.07 44.67 35.50
N VAL A 224 16.24 43.92 36.23
CA VAL A 224 14.78 44.21 36.36
C VAL A 224 14.42 44.90 37.70
N LEU A 225 15.39 45.55 38.35
CA LEU A 225 15.15 46.40 39.52
C LEU A 225 15.54 47.85 39.20
N ARG A 226 14.67 48.57 38.48
CA ARG A 226 14.51 50.03 38.53
C ARG A 226 13.35 50.46 37.62
N ALA A 227 12.18 50.63 38.23
CA ALA A 227 11.25 51.67 37.82
C ALA A 227 10.89 52.45 39.10
N PRO A 228 11.22 53.74 39.21
CA PRO A 228 10.69 54.57 40.29
C PRO A 228 9.20 54.77 40.04
N VAL A 229 8.44 54.65 41.13
CA VAL A 229 7.05 55.10 41.22
C VAL A 229 7.09 56.61 41.36
N ASP A 230 6.58 57.31 40.35
CA ASP A 230 6.04 58.67 40.49
C ASP A 230 4.52 58.59 40.34
#